data_AF-A0A101GE83-F1
#
_entry.id   AF-A0A101GE83-F1
#
_cell.length_a   1.000
_cell.length_b   1.000
_cell.length_c   1.000
_cell.angle_alpha   90.00
_cell.angle_beta   90.00
_cell.angle_gamma   90.00
#
_symmetry.space_group_name_H-M   'P 1'
#
loop_
_entity.id
_entity.type
_entity.pdbx_description
1 polymer ?
#
loop_
_entity_poly.entity_id
_entity_poly.type
_entity_poly.pdbx_seq_one_letter_code
_entity_poly.pdbx_strand_id
1 'polypeptide(L)'
;MNRFCGIILLQFVLLTACAQESLTDFFKGELIFQSGFEPDSKVVPKGSNADITGTDHSLEEKNDWMKDLDENPLIGNFNLQYQGGDSTQRFAKIVPEPGNPQNKVLWFWLNEPNVGGSKGRIQANIYGGKTGLKEFYQSVKIFLPEDMNTVRTFPEKISWLTIAEFWNNITWSHDVPYGFRITLGLGKPTAAESDLYFILDGQDCELFEDNSQKYTTLWSEINQEVKVPIGQWFTLNYYYKEGDSETGRFYMTIQPDRGEKKVIFDVTAFTHNSHDLNPDGVTDFNPLKLYTSKKLIDYMHSKGKTLQIYWDDFKLWKDRRP
;
A
#
# COMPACT_ATOMS: atom_id res chain seq x y z
N MET A 1 86.89 -26.25 -6.78
CA MET A 1 85.82 -27.25 -6.77
C MET A 1 84.62 -26.69 -6.03
N ASN A 2 83.47 -26.65 -6.70
CA ASN A 2 82.07 -26.62 -6.21
C ASN A 2 81.63 -25.43 -5.32
N ARG A 3 80.90 -24.41 -5.80
CA ARG A 3 79.44 -24.35 -6.13
C ARG A 3 78.52 -24.95 -5.06
N PHE A 4 77.70 -24.10 -4.41
CA PHE A 4 76.30 -24.30 -3.96
C PHE A 4 75.87 -22.95 -3.32
N CYS A 5 75.07 -22.07 -3.95
CA CYS A 5 73.63 -22.12 -4.27
C CYS A 5 72.75 -22.35 -3.02
N GLY A 6 72.04 -21.30 -2.57
CA GLY A 6 71.17 -21.32 -1.39
C GLY A 6 70.17 -20.16 -1.34
N ILE A 7 69.19 -20.21 -2.25
CA ILE A 7 67.76 -19.87 -2.14
C ILE A 7 67.37 -18.64 -1.27
N ILE A 8 66.91 -17.58 -1.93
CA ILE A 8 66.06 -16.53 -1.36
C ILE A 8 64.62 -17.04 -1.36
N LEU A 9 64.02 -17.20 -0.18
CA LEU A 9 62.61 -17.52 -0.02
C LEU A 9 61.80 -16.20 -0.01
N LEU A 10 61.17 -15.88 -1.14
CA LEU A 10 60.21 -14.76 -1.24
C LEU A 10 58.83 -15.30 -0.83
N GLN A 11 58.38 -14.98 0.38
CA GLN A 11 57.00 -15.28 0.80
C GLN A 11 56.04 -14.29 0.14
N PHE A 12 55.35 -14.76 -0.90
CA PHE A 12 54.14 -14.13 -1.41
C PHE A 12 53.00 -14.36 -0.41
N VAL A 13 52.66 -13.33 0.35
CA VAL A 13 51.38 -13.28 1.08
C VAL A 13 50.31 -12.94 0.05
N LEU A 14 49.59 -13.98 -0.40
CA LEU A 14 48.33 -13.83 -1.13
C LEU A 14 47.30 -13.27 -0.15
N LEU A 15 47.06 -11.96 -0.23
CA LEU A 15 45.86 -11.35 0.36
C LEU A 15 44.65 -11.86 -0.45
N THR A 16 43.96 -12.86 0.09
CA THR A 16 42.61 -13.22 -0.33
C THR A 16 41.71 -12.02 -0.07
N ALA A 17 41.39 -11.27 -1.13
CA ALA A 17 40.32 -10.31 -1.11
C ALA A 17 39.00 -11.09 -0.95
N CYS A 18 38.56 -11.28 0.29
CA CYS A 18 37.16 -11.57 0.55
C CYS A 18 36.37 -10.38 0.00
N ALA A 19 35.64 -10.61 -1.08
CA ALA A 19 34.65 -9.70 -1.62
C ALA A 19 33.65 -9.42 -0.51
N GLN A 20 33.81 -8.29 0.15
CA GLN A 20 32.78 -7.68 0.97
C GLN A 20 31.75 -7.19 -0.05
N GLU A 21 30.80 -8.05 -0.43
CA GLU A 21 29.55 -7.59 -1.03
C GLU A 21 29.07 -6.44 -0.16
N SER A 22 29.11 -5.25 -0.74
CA SER A 22 28.94 -4.03 0.00
C SER A 22 27.57 -4.06 0.67
N LEU A 23 27.50 -3.82 1.99
CA LEU A 23 26.25 -3.66 2.75
C LEU A 23 25.26 -2.70 2.08
N THR A 24 25.72 -1.87 1.14
CA THR A 24 24.92 -0.97 0.29
C THR A 24 23.98 -1.67 -0.69
N ASP A 25 24.22 -2.92 -1.12
CA ASP A 25 23.28 -3.62 -2.02
C ASP A 25 22.06 -4.18 -1.28
N PHE A 26 22.22 -4.55 0.01
CA PHE A 26 21.09 -4.98 0.85
C PHE A 26 20.04 -3.89 1.07
N PHE A 27 20.40 -2.60 1.00
CA PHE A 27 19.44 -1.51 1.18
C PHE A 27 18.57 -1.24 -0.06
N LYS A 28 18.94 -1.76 -1.23
CA LYS A 28 18.17 -1.51 -2.47
C LYS A 28 16.88 -2.34 -2.53
N GLY A 29 16.87 -3.49 -1.87
CA GLY A 29 15.80 -4.50 -1.95
C GLY A 29 15.60 -5.05 -3.37
N GLU A 30 14.67 -5.99 -3.51
CA GLU A 30 14.29 -6.58 -4.79
C GLU A 30 12.97 -5.98 -5.26
N LEU A 31 12.98 -5.39 -6.47
CA LEU A 31 11.78 -4.87 -7.10
C LEU A 31 10.85 -6.03 -7.49
N ILE A 32 9.65 -6.03 -6.93
CA ILE A 32 8.61 -7.01 -7.23
C ILE A 32 7.81 -6.56 -8.45
N PHE A 33 7.31 -5.32 -8.41
CA PHE A 33 6.44 -4.77 -9.46
C PHE A 33 6.45 -3.24 -9.47
N GLN A 34 6.21 -2.64 -10.63
CA GLN A 34 6.01 -1.22 -10.83
C GLN A 34 5.12 -0.89 -12.04
N SER A 35 4.32 0.16 -11.94
CA SER A 35 3.57 0.74 -13.07
C SER A 35 3.18 2.19 -12.81
N GLY A 36 3.29 3.03 -13.85
CA GLY A 36 2.67 4.36 -13.95
C GLY A 36 1.33 4.31 -14.71
N PHE A 37 0.74 3.13 -14.89
CA PHE A 37 -0.53 2.94 -15.62
C PHE A 37 -0.51 3.46 -17.08
N GLU A 38 0.66 3.49 -17.69
CA GLU A 38 0.90 4.04 -19.02
C GLU A 38 0.30 3.16 -20.13
N PRO A 39 0.36 3.58 -21.42
CA PRO A 39 -0.17 2.81 -22.54
C PRO A 39 0.12 1.30 -22.47
N ASP A 40 -0.91 0.54 -22.84
CA ASP A 40 -1.07 -0.91 -22.71
C ASP A 40 -1.45 -1.48 -21.35
N SER A 41 -1.33 -0.72 -20.26
CA SER A 41 -2.08 -1.03 -19.03
C SER A 41 -3.59 -0.78 -19.26
N LYS A 42 -4.42 -1.82 -19.11
CA LYS A 42 -5.87 -1.76 -19.42
C LYS A 42 -6.69 -2.34 -18.29
N VAL A 43 -7.66 -1.57 -17.80
CA VAL A 43 -8.70 -2.11 -16.91
C VAL A 43 -9.64 -2.98 -17.72
N VAL A 44 -9.74 -4.26 -17.38
CA VAL A 44 -10.61 -5.23 -18.05
C VAL A 44 -11.67 -5.79 -17.08
N PRO A 45 -12.91 -6.08 -17.53
CA PRO A 45 -13.91 -6.70 -16.67
C PRO A 45 -13.50 -8.11 -16.22
N LYS A 46 -13.75 -8.45 -14.95
CA LYS A 46 -13.54 -9.78 -14.35
C LYS A 46 -14.75 -10.14 -13.48
N GLY A 47 -15.81 -10.64 -14.12
CA GLY A 47 -17.10 -10.86 -13.47
C GLY A 47 -17.74 -9.55 -12.98
N SER A 48 -18.07 -9.47 -11.69
CA SER A 48 -18.56 -8.26 -11.01
C SER A 48 -17.44 -7.32 -10.56
N ASN A 49 -16.19 -7.71 -10.76
CA ASN A 49 -14.97 -6.97 -10.45
C ASN A 49 -14.26 -6.56 -11.76
N ALA A 50 -13.06 -6.02 -11.64
CA ALA A 50 -12.18 -5.76 -12.77
C ALA A 50 -10.77 -6.28 -12.48
N ASP A 51 -9.93 -6.21 -13.50
CA ASP A 51 -8.50 -6.50 -13.43
C ASP A 51 -7.72 -5.43 -14.20
N ILE A 52 -6.40 -5.41 -14.07
CA ILE A 52 -5.53 -4.65 -14.97
C ILE A 52 -4.65 -5.65 -15.72
N THR A 53 -4.58 -5.52 -17.04
CA THR A 53 -3.73 -6.36 -17.90
C THR A 53 -2.81 -5.51 -18.76
N GLY A 54 -1.82 -6.18 -19.37
CA GLY A 54 -0.84 -5.58 -20.27
C GLY A 54 0.47 -5.23 -19.58
N THR A 55 1.33 -4.56 -20.32
CA THR A 55 2.68 -4.17 -19.88
C THR A 55 2.81 -2.65 -19.95
N ASP A 56 3.35 -2.05 -18.91
CA ASP A 56 3.68 -0.63 -18.90
C ASP A 56 5.00 -0.37 -19.63
N HIS A 57 4.93 -0.07 -20.93
CA HIS A 57 6.11 0.10 -21.77
C HIS A 57 6.94 1.37 -21.51
N SER A 58 6.55 2.21 -20.54
CA SER A 58 7.40 3.33 -20.09
C SER A 58 8.53 2.87 -19.18
N LEU A 59 8.48 1.62 -18.69
CA LEU A 59 9.41 1.00 -17.76
C LEU A 59 10.17 -0.15 -18.43
N GLU A 60 11.37 -0.46 -17.94
CA GLU A 60 12.24 -1.48 -18.54
C GLU A 60 11.97 -2.90 -18.01
N GLU A 61 11.51 -3.05 -16.77
CA GLU A 61 11.28 -4.33 -16.11
C GLU A 61 10.21 -4.27 -15.02
N LYS A 62 9.72 -5.45 -14.62
CA LYS A 62 8.79 -5.66 -13.49
C LYS A 62 7.49 -4.86 -13.63
N ASN A 63 6.93 -4.85 -14.83
CA ASN A 63 5.92 -3.91 -15.30
C ASN A 63 4.80 -4.58 -16.10
N ASP A 64 4.79 -5.92 -16.17
CA ASP A 64 3.70 -6.69 -16.74
C ASP A 64 2.71 -7.11 -15.65
N TRP A 65 1.47 -6.67 -15.75
CA TRP A 65 0.43 -6.91 -14.74
C TRP A 65 0.11 -8.40 -14.55
N MET A 66 0.32 -9.25 -15.56
CA MET A 66 0.05 -10.69 -15.43
C MET A 66 1.32 -11.43 -15.01
N LYS A 67 2.40 -11.25 -15.77
CA LYS A 67 3.63 -12.03 -15.58
C LYS A 67 4.40 -11.63 -14.32
N ASP A 68 4.51 -10.32 -14.05
CA ASP A 68 5.33 -9.83 -12.94
C ASP A 68 4.54 -9.66 -11.63
N LEU A 69 3.23 -9.41 -11.73
CA LEU A 69 2.33 -9.25 -10.58
C LEU A 69 1.49 -10.52 -10.31
N ASP A 70 0.52 -10.88 -11.17
CA ASP A 70 -0.42 -12.00 -10.91
C ASP A 70 0.23 -13.37 -10.71
N GLU A 71 1.27 -13.66 -11.49
CA GLU A 71 1.99 -14.94 -11.46
C GLU A 71 3.10 -14.95 -10.40
N ASN A 72 3.27 -13.85 -9.65
CA ASN A 72 4.34 -13.73 -8.66
C ASN A 72 4.05 -14.59 -7.42
N PRO A 73 4.90 -15.59 -7.11
CA PRO A 73 4.64 -16.53 -6.03
C PRO A 73 4.68 -15.90 -4.63
N LEU A 74 5.31 -14.73 -4.48
CA LEU A 74 5.46 -14.07 -3.18
C LEU A 74 4.20 -13.30 -2.77
N ILE A 75 3.48 -12.73 -3.73
CA ILE A 75 2.39 -11.78 -3.46
C ILE A 75 1.04 -12.20 -4.06
N GLY A 76 1.03 -13.16 -4.98
CA GLY A 76 -0.19 -13.75 -5.52
C GLY A 76 -0.89 -12.89 -6.58
N ASN A 77 -2.21 -13.02 -6.68
CA ASN A 77 -3.01 -12.46 -7.75
C ASN A 77 -3.51 -11.04 -7.45
N PHE A 78 -3.49 -10.19 -8.48
CA PHE A 78 -4.11 -8.88 -8.46
C PHE A 78 -5.55 -8.92 -9.00
N ASN A 79 -6.41 -8.08 -8.44
CA ASN A 79 -7.64 -7.64 -9.09
C ASN A 79 -8.16 -6.33 -8.49
N LEU A 80 -9.10 -5.69 -9.18
CA LEU A 80 -9.86 -4.54 -8.69
C LEU A 80 -11.23 -4.99 -8.20
N GLN A 81 -11.43 -5.04 -6.88
CA GLN A 81 -12.68 -5.46 -6.28
C GLN A 81 -13.60 -4.28 -5.93
N TYR A 82 -14.86 -4.40 -6.32
CA TYR A 82 -15.93 -3.47 -5.94
C TYR A 82 -16.84 -4.02 -4.83
N GLN A 83 -16.90 -5.34 -4.63
CA GLN A 83 -17.79 -6.05 -3.69
C GLN A 83 -19.30 -5.94 -3.99
N GLY A 84 -19.78 -4.86 -4.62
CA GLY A 84 -21.18 -4.69 -5.02
C GLY A 84 -21.40 -3.46 -5.88
N GLY A 85 -22.66 -3.18 -6.24
CA GLY A 85 -23.12 -2.02 -7.01
C GLY A 85 -22.94 -2.12 -8.53
N ASP A 86 -23.03 -0.99 -9.24
CA ASP A 86 -22.79 -0.90 -10.70
C ASP A 86 -21.98 0.36 -11.11
N SER A 87 -21.68 0.51 -12.41
CA SER A 87 -20.80 1.58 -12.92
C SER A 87 -21.30 3.01 -12.70
N THR A 88 -22.57 3.20 -12.35
CA THR A 88 -23.13 4.51 -11.96
C THR A 88 -22.77 4.91 -10.53
N GLN A 89 -22.43 3.92 -9.70
CA GLN A 89 -22.11 4.13 -8.29
C GLN A 89 -20.60 4.23 -8.04
N ARG A 90 -19.81 3.51 -8.85
CA ARG A 90 -18.36 3.36 -8.67
C ARG A 90 -17.67 2.75 -9.88
N PHE A 91 -16.40 3.09 -10.09
CA PHE A 91 -15.51 2.39 -11.02
C PHE A 91 -14.03 2.64 -10.69
N ALA A 92 -13.18 1.80 -11.25
CA ALA A 92 -11.77 2.06 -11.47
C ALA A 92 -11.49 2.15 -12.98
N LYS A 93 -10.74 3.16 -13.42
CA LYS A 93 -10.39 3.34 -14.84
C LYS A 93 -8.98 3.88 -14.99
N ILE A 94 -8.28 3.46 -16.04
CA ILE A 94 -7.05 4.14 -16.48
C ILE A 94 -7.45 5.26 -17.45
N VAL A 95 -7.10 6.49 -17.11
CA VAL A 95 -7.49 7.71 -17.85
C VAL A 95 -6.28 8.63 -18.02
N PRO A 96 -6.29 9.57 -18.99
CA PRO A 96 -5.31 10.65 -19.01
C PRO A 96 -5.31 11.43 -17.69
N GLU A 97 -4.12 11.78 -17.19
CA GLU A 97 -3.98 12.58 -15.98
C GLU A 97 -4.71 13.94 -16.14
N PRO A 98 -5.52 14.36 -15.14
CA PRO A 98 -6.06 15.71 -15.10
C PRO A 98 -4.94 16.77 -15.07
N GLY A 99 -4.83 17.56 -16.14
CA GLY A 99 -3.82 18.63 -16.26
C GLY A 99 -2.55 18.23 -17.01
N ASN A 100 -2.33 16.94 -17.28
CA ASN A 100 -1.21 16.43 -18.08
C ASN A 100 -1.67 15.21 -18.92
N PRO A 101 -2.45 15.40 -19.99
CA PRO A 101 -3.11 14.30 -20.71
C PRO A 101 -2.15 13.34 -21.44
N GLN A 102 -0.85 13.58 -21.40
CA GLN A 102 0.22 12.74 -21.92
C GLN A 102 0.57 11.61 -20.96
N ASN A 103 0.37 11.82 -19.66
CA ASN A 103 0.46 10.79 -18.63
C ASN A 103 -0.90 10.08 -18.47
N LYS A 104 -0.88 8.85 -17.97
CA LYS A 104 -2.09 8.10 -17.59
C LYS A 104 -2.05 7.74 -16.13
N VAL A 105 -3.22 7.61 -15.53
CA VAL A 105 -3.38 7.36 -14.09
C VAL A 105 -4.53 6.43 -13.84
N LEU A 106 -4.47 5.67 -12.74
CA LEU A 106 -5.59 4.88 -12.26
C LEU A 106 -6.52 5.78 -11.43
N TRP A 107 -7.77 5.88 -11.83
CA TRP A 107 -8.80 6.70 -11.18
C TRP A 107 -9.81 5.82 -10.46
N PHE A 108 -9.91 5.97 -9.14
CA PHE A 108 -11.01 5.46 -8.34
C PHE A 108 -12.07 6.55 -8.17
N TRP A 109 -13.31 6.22 -8.52
CA TRP A 109 -14.46 7.12 -8.42
C TRP A 109 -15.60 6.41 -7.69
N LEU A 110 -16.08 6.98 -6.59
CA LEU A 110 -17.08 6.40 -5.70
C LEU A 110 -18.17 7.43 -5.38
N ASN A 111 -19.27 7.36 -6.11
CA ASN A 111 -20.39 8.31 -6.03
C ASN A 111 -21.49 7.87 -5.08
N GLU A 112 -21.70 6.57 -4.93
CA GLU A 112 -22.74 6.02 -4.06
C GLU A 112 -22.22 4.83 -3.23
N PRO A 113 -22.85 4.55 -2.07
CA PRO A 113 -22.54 3.37 -1.28
C PRO A 113 -22.88 2.09 -2.07
N ASN A 114 -21.86 1.42 -2.59
CA ASN A 114 -22.01 0.28 -3.48
C ASN A 114 -22.04 -1.07 -2.77
N VAL A 115 -21.76 -1.13 -1.46
CA VAL A 115 -21.74 -2.39 -0.69
C VAL A 115 -22.95 -2.49 0.22
N GLY A 116 -24.00 -3.14 -0.27
CA GLY A 116 -25.25 -3.36 0.46
C GLY A 116 -25.89 -2.06 0.98
N GLY A 117 -25.61 -0.92 0.34
CA GLY A 117 -26.07 0.40 0.75
C GLY A 117 -25.48 0.96 2.05
N SER A 118 -24.55 0.26 2.71
CA SER A 118 -24.02 0.63 4.04
C SER A 118 -22.66 1.34 4.00
N LYS A 119 -21.91 1.10 2.93
CA LYS A 119 -20.54 1.58 2.75
C LYS A 119 -20.18 1.58 1.26
N GLY A 120 -19.11 2.27 0.92
CA GLY A 120 -18.56 2.25 -0.43
C GLY A 120 -17.14 1.72 -0.44
N ARG A 121 -16.78 0.97 -1.48
CA ARG A 121 -15.51 0.25 -1.59
C ARG A 121 -15.07 0.12 -3.05
N ILE A 122 -13.85 0.55 -3.29
CA ILE A 122 -13.01 0.14 -4.43
C ILE A 122 -11.66 -0.24 -3.84
N GLN A 123 -11.12 -1.41 -4.19
CA GLN A 123 -9.82 -1.83 -3.70
C GLN A 123 -9.06 -2.61 -4.77
N ALA A 124 -7.77 -2.30 -4.93
CA ALA A 124 -6.81 -3.18 -5.56
C ALA A 124 -6.46 -4.28 -4.55
N ASN A 125 -6.73 -5.54 -4.85
CA ASN A 125 -6.27 -6.67 -4.08
C ASN A 125 -4.93 -7.15 -4.64
N ILE A 126 -4.01 -7.54 -3.77
CA ILE A 126 -2.84 -8.36 -4.07
C ILE A 126 -2.86 -9.50 -3.05
N TYR A 127 -3.44 -10.63 -3.43
CA TYR A 127 -3.88 -11.70 -2.52
C TYR A 127 -3.30 -13.06 -2.91
N GLY A 128 -3.08 -13.92 -1.91
CA GLY A 128 -2.66 -15.31 -2.12
C GLY A 128 -1.16 -15.51 -2.30
N GLY A 129 -0.33 -14.63 -1.71
CA GLY A 129 1.11 -14.86 -1.58
C GLY A 129 1.40 -16.16 -0.81
N LYS A 130 2.31 -17.01 -1.32
CA LYS A 130 2.52 -18.36 -0.74
C LYS A 130 3.34 -18.39 0.55
N THR A 131 4.24 -17.42 0.71
CA THR A 131 5.21 -17.37 1.82
C THR A 131 5.12 -16.09 2.65
N GLY A 132 4.20 -15.17 2.28
CA GLY A 132 4.06 -13.85 2.87
C GLY A 132 5.27 -12.91 2.67
N LEU A 133 5.05 -11.60 2.77
CA LEU A 133 6.11 -10.60 2.85
C LEU A 133 6.36 -10.23 4.32
N LYS A 134 7.55 -10.57 4.85
CA LYS A 134 7.96 -10.17 6.21
C LYS A 134 8.53 -8.75 6.28
N GLU A 135 9.13 -8.28 5.20
CA GLU A 135 9.69 -6.93 5.10
C GLU A 135 9.49 -6.42 3.67
N PHE A 136 8.81 -5.29 3.50
CA PHE A 136 8.56 -4.72 2.17
C PHE A 136 8.48 -3.20 2.19
N TYR A 137 8.70 -2.62 1.02
CA TYR A 137 8.60 -1.20 0.78
C TYR A 137 7.65 -0.96 -0.38
N GLN A 138 6.81 0.07 -0.28
CA GLN A 138 5.89 0.48 -1.34
C GLN A 138 6.07 1.97 -1.61
N SER A 139 5.91 2.38 -2.87
CA SER A 139 5.78 3.79 -3.26
C SER A 139 4.55 3.95 -4.13
N VAL A 140 3.81 5.03 -3.94
CA VAL A 140 2.70 5.40 -4.84
C VAL A 140 2.51 6.90 -4.83
N LYS A 141 2.19 7.46 -5.99
CA LYS A 141 1.81 8.86 -6.17
C LYS A 141 0.29 8.97 -6.12
N ILE A 142 -0.21 9.96 -5.40
CA ILE A 142 -1.63 10.16 -5.12
C ILE A 142 -2.02 11.59 -5.47
N PHE A 143 -3.18 11.74 -6.11
CA PHE A 143 -3.84 13.04 -6.27
C PHE A 143 -5.27 12.98 -5.75
N LEU A 144 -5.58 13.91 -4.86
CA LEU A 144 -6.91 14.11 -4.31
C LEU A 144 -7.51 15.37 -4.95
N PRO A 145 -8.59 15.26 -5.74
CA PRO A 145 -9.19 16.43 -6.39
C PRO A 145 -9.74 17.45 -5.41
N GLU A 146 -9.94 18.69 -5.87
CA GLU A 146 -10.49 19.80 -5.08
C GLU A 146 -11.81 19.48 -4.39
N ASP A 147 -12.63 18.58 -4.97
CA ASP A 147 -13.85 18.09 -4.34
C ASP A 147 -13.62 17.49 -2.94
N MET A 148 -12.42 16.94 -2.69
CA MET A 148 -12.00 16.41 -1.40
C MET A 148 -11.99 17.47 -0.29
N ASN A 149 -11.89 18.77 -0.61
CA ASN A 149 -12.06 19.84 0.38
C ASN A 149 -13.44 19.79 1.05
N THR A 150 -14.45 19.23 0.40
CA THR A 150 -15.79 19.05 0.98
C THR A 150 -15.75 18.16 2.22
N VAL A 151 -14.86 17.16 2.27
CA VAL A 151 -14.71 16.25 3.43
C VAL A 151 -14.32 17.01 4.70
N ARG A 152 -13.59 18.12 4.58
CA ARG A 152 -13.21 19.00 5.71
C ARG A 152 -14.43 19.56 6.43
N THR A 153 -15.54 19.74 5.72
CA THR A 153 -16.80 20.30 6.24
C THR A 153 -17.79 19.25 6.73
N PHE A 154 -17.47 17.95 6.65
CA PHE A 154 -18.34 16.87 7.14
C PHE A 154 -18.65 17.07 8.63
N PRO A 155 -19.91 17.02 9.09
CA PRO A 155 -20.30 17.45 10.44
C PRO A 155 -19.99 16.43 11.55
N GLU A 156 -19.15 15.42 11.28
CA GLU A 156 -18.67 14.46 12.26
C GLU A 156 -17.15 14.32 12.16
N LYS A 157 -16.53 13.68 13.17
CA LYS A 157 -15.15 13.21 13.04
C LYS A 157 -15.10 12.12 11.97
N ILE A 158 -13.96 12.01 11.28
CA ILE A 158 -13.71 10.92 10.34
C ILE A 158 -12.57 10.08 10.90
N SER A 159 -12.90 8.85 11.29
CA SER A 159 -11.93 7.81 11.66
C SER A 159 -11.87 6.68 10.62
N TRP A 160 -12.63 6.79 9.53
CA TRP A 160 -12.71 5.73 8.54
C TRP A 160 -12.89 6.29 7.11
N LEU A 161 -11.75 6.48 6.45
CA LEU A 161 -11.61 6.67 5.01
C LEU A 161 -10.27 6.03 4.61
N THR A 162 -10.29 4.72 4.39
CA THR A 162 -9.09 3.90 4.19
C THR A 162 -8.55 4.04 2.77
N ILE A 163 -7.24 4.25 2.66
CA ILE A 163 -6.50 4.38 1.40
C ILE A 163 -5.51 3.23 1.14
N ALA A 164 -5.10 2.51 2.19
CA ALA A 164 -4.36 1.25 2.08
C ALA A 164 -4.67 0.36 3.29
N GLU A 165 -4.58 -0.96 3.13
CA GLU A 165 -4.79 -1.95 4.19
C GLU A 165 -3.86 -3.15 3.98
N PHE A 166 -3.17 -3.61 5.01
CA PHE A 166 -2.22 -4.73 4.94
C PHE A 166 -2.66 -5.82 5.91
N TRP A 167 -2.79 -7.06 5.44
CA TRP A 167 -3.23 -8.21 6.24
C TRP A 167 -2.07 -9.16 6.50
N ASN A 168 -1.63 -9.23 7.75
CA ASN A 168 -0.80 -10.33 8.24
C ASN A 168 -1.79 -11.34 8.82
N ASN A 169 -2.12 -12.35 8.01
CA ASN A 169 -3.30 -13.19 8.13
C ASN A 169 -4.65 -12.45 7.97
N ILE A 170 -5.49 -13.00 7.07
CA ILE A 170 -6.82 -12.48 6.75
C ILE A 170 -7.85 -12.83 7.84
N THR A 171 -8.98 -12.11 7.89
CA THR A 171 -10.05 -12.33 8.89
C THR A 171 -11.35 -12.88 8.30
N TRP A 172 -11.32 -13.37 7.05
CA TRP A 172 -12.50 -13.90 6.35
C TRP A 172 -12.38 -15.39 5.99
N SER A 173 -11.43 -16.10 6.60
CA SER A 173 -11.28 -17.56 6.50
C SER A 173 -11.05 -18.15 7.88
N HIS A 174 -11.77 -19.22 8.23
CA HIS A 174 -11.54 -19.98 9.46
C HIS A 174 -10.25 -20.81 9.42
N ASP A 175 -9.72 -21.06 8.22
CA ASP A 175 -8.50 -21.84 8.01
C ASP A 175 -7.22 -21.01 8.28
N VAL A 176 -7.37 -19.69 8.44
CA VAL A 176 -6.27 -18.74 8.66
C VAL A 176 -6.48 -18.08 10.02
N PRO A 177 -5.89 -18.61 11.10
CA PRO A 177 -6.04 -18.03 12.43
C PRO A 177 -5.23 -16.73 12.57
N TYR A 178 -5.40 -16.07 13.72
CA TYR A 178 -4.59 -14.91 14.11
C TYR A 178 -4.62 -13.76 13.09
N GLY A 179 -5.81 -13.38 12.62
CA GLY A 179 -5.93 -12.26 11.70
C GLY A 179 -5.38 -10.98 12.30
N PHE A 180 -4.65 -10.20 11.50
CA PHE A 180 -4.19 -8.87 11.89
C PHE A 180 -4.19 -7.95 10.69
N ARG A 181 -4.47 -6.67 10.94
CA ARG A 181 -4.35 -5.65 9.90
C ARG A 181 -3.70 -4.37 10.38
N ILE A 182 -3.03 -3.71 9.44
CA ILE A 182 -2.74 -2.28 9.51
C ILE A 182 -3.61 -1.56 8.49
N THR A 183 -4.38 -0.56 8.93
CA THR A 183 -5.12 0.33 8.03
C THR A 183 -4.54 1.72 8.03
N LEU A 184 -4.25 2.25 6.84
CA LEU A 184 -3.93 3.65 6.62
C LEU A 184 -5.13 4.37 6.02
N GLY A 185 -5.49 5.51 6.58
CA GLY A 185 -6.61 6.32 6.09
C GLY A 185 -6.38 7.81 6.19
N LEU A 186 -7.39 8.55 5.75
CA LEU A 186 -7.52 9.99 5.93
C LEU A 186 -8.54 10.25 7.05
N GLY A 187 -8.15 10.99 8.07
CA GLY A 187 -8.96 11.31 9.23
C GLY A 187 -9.29 12.79 9.34
N LYS A 188 -10.40 13.09 10.03
CA LYS A 188 -10.79 14.43 10.45
C LYS A 188 -10.97 14.44 11.97
N PRO A 189 -10.15 15.16 12.74
CA PRO A 189 -10.05 15.00 14.19
C PRO A 189 -11.21 15.61 14.97
N THR A 190 -11.94 16.56 14.38
CA THR A 190 -13.04 17.29 15.03
C THR A 190 -14.32 17.23 14.20
N ALA A 191 -15.47 17.55 14.80
CA ALA A 191 -16.73 17.69 14.06
C ALA A 191 -16.82 19.02 13.31
N ALA A 192 -16.11 20.05 13.78
CA ALA A 192 -15.97 21.33 13.08
C ALA A 192 -15.19 21.17 11.77
N GLU A 193 -15.19 22.22 10.94
CA GLU A 193 -14.32 22.25 9.78
C GLU A 193 -12.85 22.07 10.20
N SER A 194 -12.15 21.16 9.55
CA SER A 194 -10.76 20.82 9.86
C SER A 194 -10.07 20.26 8.63
N ASP A 195 -8.75 20.43 8.56
CA ASP A 195 -7.92 19.73 7.60
C ASP A 195 -7.98 18.21 7.82
N LEU A 196 -7.58 17.47 6.78
CA LEU A 196 -7.44 16.03 6.82
C LEU A 196 -6.01 15.66 7.20
N TYR A 197 -5.89 14.57 7.93
CA TYR A 197 -4.63 14.05 8.45
C TYR A 197 -4.53 12.55 8.18
N PHE A 198 -3.33 12.00 8.14
CA PHE A 198 -3.18 10.55 8.06
C PHE A 198 -3.49 9.91 9.40
N ILE A 199 -4.25 8.82 9.36
CA ILE A 199 -4.56 7.97 10.51
C ILE A 199 -4.07 6.54 10.22
N LEU A 200 -3.53 5.88 11.23
CA LEU A 200 -2.96 4.55 11.14
C LEU A 200 -3.41 3.72 12.33
N ASP A 201 -3.97 2.53 12.09
CA ASP A 201 -4.40 1.62 13.15
C ASP A 201 -3.80 0.23 12.93
N GLY A 202 -3.28 -0.39 13.98
CA GLY A 202 -2.91 -1.81 14.02
C GLY A 202 -3.90 -2.59 14.89
N GLN A 203 -4.49 -3.65 14.35
CA GLN A 203 -5.61 -4.34 15.00
C GLN A 203 -5.50 -5.86 14.92
N ASP A 204 -5.69 -6.51 16.07
CA ASP A 204 -6.04 -7.93 16.10
C ASP A 204 -7.45 -8.12 15.55
N CYS A 205 -7.61 -9.12 14.69
CA CYS A 205 -8.84 -9.43 13.98
C CYS A 205 -9.26 -10.86 14.30
N GLU A 206 -10.48 -11.02 14.81
CA GLU A 206 -11.05 -12.31 15.18
C GLU A 206 -12.27 -12.61 14.32
N LEU A 207 -12.35 -13.81 13.76
CA LEU A 207 -13.51 -14.33 13.04
C LEU A 207 -14.17 -15.39 13.93
N PHE A 208 -15.42 -15.15 14.33
CA PHE A 208 -16.20 -16.09 15.14
C PHE A 208 -16.94 -17.10 14.27
N GLU A 209 -17.36 -18.22 14.87
CA GLU A 209 -18.07 -19.32 14.18
C GLU A 209 -19.33 -18.85 13.42
N ASP A 210 -19.99 -17.78 13.88
CA ASP A 210 -21.16 -17.18 13.23
C ASP A 210 -20.81 -16.24 12.06
N ASN A 211 -19.53 -16.17 11.69
CA ASN A 211 -18.94 -15.25 10.70
C ASN A 211 -18.97 -13.77 11.09
N SER A 212 -19.30 -13.44 12.34
CA SER A 212 -19.08 -12.09 12.86
C SER A 212 -17.58 -11.86 13.07
N GLN A 213 -17.16 -10.60 12.93
CA GLN A 213 -15.77 -10.20 13.07
C GLN A 213 -15.63 -9.18 14.20
N LYS A 214 -14.58 -9.31 14.99
CA LYS A 214 -14.17 -8.32 15.99
C LYS A 214 -12.78 -7.81 15.69
N TYR A 215 -12.64 -6.50 15.81
CA TYR A 215 -11.39 -5.78 15.60
C TYR A 215 -10.98 -5.13 16.92
N THR A 216 -9.82 -5.49 17.45
CA THR A 216 -9.27 -4.93 18.69
C THR A 216 -8.05 -4.09 18.33
N THR A 217 -8.16 -2.77 18.47
CA THR A 217 -7.04 -1.87 18.22
C THR A 217 -5.96 -2.04 19.29
N LEU A 218 -4.75 -2.42 18.87
CA LEU A 218 -3.58 -2.52 19.75
C LEU A 218 -2.87 -1.17 19.87
N TRP A 219 -2.77 -0.46 18.74
CA TRP A 219 -2.15 0.86 18.65
C TRP A 219 -2.82 1.67 17.53
N SER A 220 -2.79 2.99 17.68
CA SER A 220 -3.40 3.95 16.75
C SER A 220 -2.58 5.22 16.76
N GLU A 221 -2.30 5.76 15.58
CA GLU A 221 -1.49 6.95 15.38
C GLU A 221 -2.22 7.95 14.48
N ILE A 222 -2.09 9.24 14.83
CA ILE A 222 -2.55 10.34 13.99
C ILE A 222 -1.48 11.41 13.91
N ASN A 223 -1.00 11.69 12.70
CA ASN A 223 -0.08 12.80 12.48
C ASN A 223 -0.88 14.08 12.21
N GLN A 224 -1.02 14.95 13.22
CA GLN A 224 -1.70 16.24 13.07
C GLN A 224 -0.77 17.39 12.64
N GLU A 225 0.50 17.10 12.36
CA GLU A 225 1.49 18.12 11.96
C GLU A 225 1.49 18.34 10.44
N VAL A 226 1.30 17.27 9.67
CA VAL A 226 1.30 17.31 8.21
C VAL A 226 -0.10 17.04 7.67
N LYS A 227 -0.67 18.09 7.09
CA LYS A 227 -1.98 18.04 6.43
C LYS A 227 -1.88 17.22 5.14
N VAL A 228 -2.94 16.48 4.83
CA VAL A 228 -3.08 15.78 3.56
C VAL A 228 -3.18 16.81 2.42
N PRO A 229 -2.31 16.75 1.40
CA PRO A 229 -2.40 17.65 0.25
C PRO A 229 -3.66 17.38 -0.58
N ILE A 230 -4.43 18.42 -0.90
CA ILE A 230 -5.59 18.39 -1.81
C ILE A 230 -5.27 19.30 -3.00
N GLY A 231 -5.69 18.91 -4.21
CA GLY A 231 -5.47 19.68 -5.43
C GLY A 231 -4.05 19.60 -6.00
N GLN A 232 -3.18 18.77 -5.42
CA GLN A 232 -1.81 18.54 -5.88
C GLN A 232 -1.41 17.09 -5.68
N TRP A 233 -0.46 16.65 -6.50
CA TRP A 233 0.14 15.33 -6.38
C TRP A 233 1.09 15.26 -5.18
N PHE A 234 1.17 14.08 -4.57
CA PHE A 234 2.16 13.74 -3.57
C PHE A 234 2.51 12.26 -3.62
N THR A 235 3.75 11.91 -3.29
CA THR A 235 4.20 10.52 -3.16
C THR A 235 4.13 10.09 -1.71
N LEU A 236 3.51 8.94 -1.47
CA LEU A 236 3.65 8.21 -0.21
C LEU A 236 4.66 7.09 -0.41
N ASN A 237 5.60 6.99 0.53
CA ASN A 237 6.45 5.82 0.64
C ASN A 237 6.17 5.11 1.95
N TYR A 238 6.02 3.79 1.90
CA TYR A 238 5.71 2.93 3.03
C TYR A 238 6.82 1.92 3.20
N TYR A 239 7.11 1.61 4.45
CA TYR A 239 7.91 0.46 4.84
C TYR A 239 7.17 -0.29 5.92
N TYR A 240 7.09 -1.59 5.75
CA TYR A 240 6.47 -2.51 6.69
C TYR A 240 7.50 -3.58 7.04
N LYS A 241 7.62 -3.86 8.32
CA LYS A 241 8.39 -4.98 8.85
C LYS A 241 7.55 -5.74 9.88
N GLU A 242 7.38 -7.04 9.64
CA GLU A 242 6.80 -7.98 10.58
C GLU A 242 7.61 -8.02 11.87
N GLY A 243 6.91 -7.93 12.99
CA GLY A 243 7.45 -8.16 14.33
C GLY A 243 6.46 -7.78 15.41
N ASP A 244 6.89 -8.04 16.64
CA ASP A 244 6.14 -7.75 17.86
C ASP A 244 6.23 -6.26 18.26
N SER A 245 5.79 -5.94 19.49
CA SER A 245 5.88 -4.58 20.03
C SER A 245 7.27 -3.96 20.06
N GLU A 246 8.34 -4.76 19.97
CA GLU A 246 9.74 -4.29 20.04
C GLU A 246 10.44 -4.33 18.68
N THR A 247 10.02 -5.22 17.79
CA THR A 247 10.74 -5.55 16.55
C THR A 247 9.99 -5.21 15.28
N GLY A 248 8.67 -5.08 15.35
CA GLY A 248 7.79 -4.67 14.27
C GLY A 248 7.93 -3.19 13.97
N ARG A 249 7.76 -2.81 12.71
CA ARG A 249 7.89 -1.41 12.30
C ARG A 249 6.97 -1.06 11.14
N PHE A 250 6.27 0.06 11.27
CA PHE A 250 5.61 0.73 10.17
C PHE A 250 6.18 2.14 10.01
N TYR A 251 6.70 2.44 8.84
CA TYR A 251 7.28 3.74 8.52
C TYR A 251 6.62 4.31 7.27
N MET A 252 6.29 5.60 7.30
CA MET A 252 5.69 6.28 6.17
C MET A 252 6.25 7.69 6.02
N THR A 253 6.56 8.06 4.77
CA THR A 253 6.83 9.45 4.40
C THR A 253 5.86 9.95 3.36
N ILE A 254 5.71 11.28 3.34
CA ILE A 254 5.04 12.01 2.27
C ILE A 254 6.02 12.95 1.58
N GLN A 255 5.84 13.15 0.29
CA GLN A 255 6.50 14.21 -0.46
C GLN A 255 5.51 14.82 -1.47
N PRO A 256 4.96 16.01 -1.21
CA PRO A 256 4.22 16.76 -2.22
C PRO A 256 5.09 17.06 -3.43
N ASP A 257 4.50 17.16 -4.63
CA ASP A 257 5.24 17.55 -5.83
C ASP A 257 5.95 18.90 -5.60
N ARG A 258 7.27 18.93 -5.83
CA ARG A 258 8.15 20.09 -5.57
C ARG A 258 8.27 20.49 -4.08
N GLY A 259 7.74 19.69 -3.16
CA GLY A 259 7.87 19.86 -1.72
C GLY A 259 8.98 19.01 -1.10
N GLU A 260 9.23 19.25 0.18
CA GLU A 260 10.17 18.47 0.98
C GLU A 260 9.55 17.13 1.42
N LYS A 261 10.36 16.08 1.43
CA LYS A 261 10.00 14.79 2.02
C LYS A 261 9.91 14.92 3.54
N LYS A 262 8.81 14.43 4.13
CA LYS A 262 8.58 14.43 5.59
C LYS A 262 8.18 13.05 6.08
N VAL A 263 8.66 12.69 7.27
CA VAL A 263 8.20 11.49 7.98
C VAL A 263 6.84 11.78 8.58
N ILE A 264 5.87 10.92 8.30
CA ILE A 264 4.52 10.98 8.88
C ILE A 264 4.40 10.01 10.05
N PHE A 265 4.90 8.79 9.85
CA PHE A 265 4.90 7.72 10.85
C PHE A 265 6.26 7.04 10.88
N ASP A 266 6.74 6.75 12.09
CA ASP A 266 7.85 5.84 12.36
C ASP A 266 7.52 5.10 13.65
N VAL A 267 6.73 4.03 13.53
CA VAL A 267 6.07 3.35 14.63
C VAL A 267 6.74 2.01 14.85
N THR A 268 7.24 1.77 16.06
CA THR A 268 7.65 0.46 16.53
C THR A 268 6.52 -0.13 17.38
N ALA A 269 5.87 -1.16 16.87
CA ALA A 269 4.72 -1.82 17.48
C ALA A 269 4.46 -3.18 16.79
N PHE A 270 3.50 -3.95 17.32
CA PHE A 270 3.02 -5.17 16.67
C PHE A 270 2.57 -4.89 15.23
N THR A 271 3.11 -5.65 14.28
CA THR A 271 2.67 -5.61 12.88
C THR A 271 2.05 -6.94 12.44
N HIS A 272 1.97 -7.92 13.33
CA HIS A 272 1.16 -9.13 13.22
C HIS A 272 0.26 -9.28 14.46
N ASN A 273 -0.57 -10.31 14.50
CA ASN A 273 -1.49 -10.54 15.62
C ASN A 273 -0.73 -10.75 16.93
N SER A 274 -1.17 -10.12 18.02
CA SER A 274 -0.45 -10.17 19.31
C SER A 274 -0.39 -11.55 19.96
N HIS A 275 -1.20 -12.50 19.49
CA HIS A 275 -1.24 -13.88 19.94
C HIS A 275 -0.55 -14.86 18.99
N ASP A 276 -0.09 -14.41 17.82
CA ASP A 276 0.67 -15.24 16.90
C ASP A 276 2.14 -15.30 17.32
N LEU A 277 2.59 -16.50 17.70
CA LEU A 277 3.97 -16.75 18.12
C LEU A 277 4.88 -17.13 16.95
N ASN A 278 4.33 -17.35 15.76
CA ASN A 278 5.08 -17.72 14.56
C ASN A 278 4.45 -17.08 13.30
N PRO A 279 4.46 -15.75 13.21
CA PRO A 279 3.88 -15.04 12.08
C PRO A 279 4.68 -15.33 10.80
N ASP A 280 3.98 -15.36 9.66
CA ASP A 280 4.49 -15.82 8.37
C ASP A 280 4.41 -14.77 7.26
N GLY A 281 4.15 -13.52 7.61
CA GLY A 281 4.21 -12.36 6.73
C GLY A 281 2.85 -11.91 6.21
N VAL A 282 2.88 -10.83 5.43
CA VAL A 282 1.69 -10.30 4.76
C VAL A 282 1.45 -11.10 3.48
N THR A 283 0.37 -11.87 3.43
CA THR A 283 -0.04 -12.68 2.25
C THR A 283 -1.07 -11.96 1.38
N ASP A 284 -1.77 -10.98 1.97
CA ASP A 284 -2.91 -10.31 1.38
C ASP A 284 -2.88 -8.82 1.73
N PHE A 285 -2.93 -7.94 0.75
CA PHE A 285 -3.01 -6.50 1.02
C PHE A 285 -3.73 -5.73 -0.06
N ASN A 286 -4.21 -4.54 0.32
CA ASN A 286 -4.88 -3.58 -0.52
C ASN A 286 -4.05 -2.31 -0.63
N PRO A 287 -3.06 -2.25 -1.53
CA PRO A 287 -2.15 -1.12 -1.60
C PRO A 287 -2.81 0.18 -2.09
N LEU A 288 -3.91 0.05 -2.85
CA LEU A 288 -4.70 1.16 -3.39
C LEU A 288 -6.17 0.94 -3.01
N LYS A 289 -6.74 1.84 -2.20
CA LYS A 289 -8.09 1.66 -1.65
C LYS A 289 -8.86 2.96 -1.59
N LEU A 290 -10.17 2.87 -1.77
CA LEU A 290 -11.12 3.92 -1.43
C LEU A 290 -12.28 3.25 -0.71
N TYR A 291 -12.25 3.28 0.62
CA TYR A 291 -13.20 2.55 1.46
C TYR A 291 -13.67 3.41 2.64
N THR A 292 -14.98 3.67 2.72
CA THR A 292 -15.55 4.52 3.76
C THR A 292 -17.04 4.24 3.98
N SER A 293 -17.60 4.91 4.99
CA SER A 293 -19.01 4.82 5.39
C SER A 293 -19.98 5.41 4.37
N LYS A 294 -21.22 4.91 4.36
CA LYS A 294 -22.33 5.54 3.63
C LYS A 294 -22.48 7.02 3.98
N LYS A 295 -22.39 7.38 5.27
CA LYS A 295 -22.63 8.76 5.74
C LYS A 295 -21.73 9.77 5.02
N LEU A 296 -20.45 9.45 4.87
CA LEU A 296 -19.51 10.35 4.18
C LEU A 296 -19.82 10.43 2.68
N ILE A 297 -20.14 9.30 2.04
CA ILE A 297 -20.49 9.26 0.62
C ILE A 297 -21.76 10.08 0.35
N ASP A 298 -22.81 9.86 1.13
CA ASP A 298 -24.07 10.62 1.04
C ASP A 298 -23.84 12.11 1.27
N TYR A 299 -22.97 12.48 2.22
CA TYR A 299 -22.63 13.87 2.47
C TYR A 299 -21.99 14.53 1.23
N MET A 300 -21.00 13.87 0.64
CA MET A 300 -20.36 14.34 -0.60
C MET A 300 -21.39 14.50 -1.72
N HIS A 301 -22.22 13.49 -1.93
CA HIS A 301 -23.27 13.51 -2.95
C HIS A 301 -24.28 14.65 -2.71
N SER A 302 -24.67 14.91 -1.46
CA SER A 302 -25.58 16.02 -1.08
C SER A 302 -25.01 17.41 -1.39
N LYS A 303 -23.68 17.51 -1.57
CA LYS A 303 -22.98 18.73 -1.98
C LYS A 303 -22.75 18.80 -3.50
N GLY A 304 -23.27 17.83 -4.27
CA GLY A 304 -23.00 17.69 -5.69
C GLY A 304 -21.55 17.30 -5.98
N LYS A 305 -20.91 16.57 -5.05
CA LYS A 305 -19.50 16.17 -5.07
C LYS A 305 -19.37 14.65 -4.99
N THR A 306 -18.21 14.14 -5.39
CA THR A 306 -17.92 12.70 -5.38
C THR A 306 -16.59 12.42 -4.67
N LEU A 307 -16.48 11.27 -3.99
CA LEU A 307 -15.19 10.79 -3.50
C LEU A 307 -14.40 10.15 -4.64
N GLN A 308 -13.16 10.60 -4.79
CA GLN A 308 -12.30 10.13 -5.88
C GLN A 308 -10.84 10.31 -5.52
N ILE A 309 -10.01 9.37 -5.99
CA ILE A 309 -8.57 9.35 -5.82
C ILE A 309 -7.95 8.94 -7.15
N TYR A 310 -6.89 9.63 -7.56
CA TYR A 310 -6.04 9.22 -8.67
C TYR A 310 -4.74 8.66 -8.11
N TRP A 311 -4.29 7.56 -8.71
CA TRP A 311 -3.08 6.82 -8.34
C TRP A 311 -2.15 6.76 -9.53
N ASP A 312 -0.86 6.88 -9.25
CA ASP A 312 0.20 6.84 -10.24
C ASP A 312 1.50 6.29 -9.62
N ASP A 313 2.47 5.91 -10.44
CA ASP A 313 3.81 5.45 -10.03
C ASP A 313 3.80 4.42 -8.89
N PHE A 314 2.92 3.41 -8.97
CA PHE A 314 2.89 2.33 -7.98
C PHE A 314 4.13 1.46 -8.11
N LYS A 315 4.82 1.20 -7.00
CA LYS A 315 6.01 0.35 -6.93
C LYS A 315 6.04 -0.45 -5.64
N LEU A 316 6.50 -1.69 -5.72
CA LEU A 316 6.60 -2.61 -4.60
C LEU A 316 7.96 -3.33 -4.63
N TRP A 317 8.64 -3.35 -3.48
CA TRP A 317 9.89 -4.05 -3.27
C TRP A 317 9.77 -4.97 -2.05
N LYS A 318 10.48 -6.09 -2.06
CA LYS A 318 10.81 -6.81 -0.81
C LYS A 318 12.18 -6.41 -0.30
N ASP A 319 12.37 -6.52 1.00
CA ASP A 319 13.67 -6.37 1.67
C ASP A 319 14.35 -5.00 1.46
N ARG A 320 13.60 -4.00 1.00
CA ARG A 320 14.08 -2.61 0.88
C ARG A 320 13.82 -1.85 2.18
N ARG A 321 14.80 -1.08 2.63
CA ARG A 321 14.71 -0.28 3.87
C ARG A 321 14.63 1.23 3.57
N PRO A 322 14.01 2.04 4.47
CA PRO A 322 13.88 3.49 4.33
C PRO A 322 15.19 4.27 4.19
#